data_AF-A0A3B8PN92-F1
#
_entry.id   AF-A0A3B8PN92-F1
#
_cell.length_a   1.000
_cell.length_b   1.000
_cell.length_c   1.000
_cell.angle_alpha   90.00
_cell.angle_beta   90.00
_cell.angle_gamma   90.00
#
_symmetry.space_group_name_H-M   'P 1'
#
loop_
_entity.id
_entity.type
_entity.pdbx_description
1 polymer ?
#
loop_
_entity_poly.entity_id
_entity_poly.type
_entity_poly.pdbx_seq_one_letter_code
_entity_poly.pdbx_strand_id
1 'polypeptide(L)'
;MNGINLELFQFEFDLTWMSFFMDAEHRIYTRYGGRDDSSPESHLNRNSLLATMRSALALHKVQDVLKSRLEPTGRTVRTPEQIPTMRAMLAKRKNKCIHCHDVKVASLRHLRNQDKLRRHMVFTYPTAANLGITVAPDRQSMIRAVKPGTPAARAGVRRGDTIIRAEDHRVLTLGDLSRVLEKTADPGRLSLELKRNGRAIPVRLDLPAGWRKSTDPSWRESLHVVGPGCGLWGRRLNANERRRLKLAPGKLALKVTFIWGPHTRKAGIRVGDIIVRLDGQARDMTIKQLNAHPMLNKAWGDTIPIVLRRKGRELTVRMTFPRRPAD
;
A
#
# COMPACT_ATOMS: atom_id res chain seq x y z
N MET A 1 -9.75 8.09 -14.01
CA MET A 1 -10.19 8.87 -12.82
C MET A 1 -10.64 10.29 -13.17
N ASN A 2 -10.66 10.70 -14.44
CA ASN A 2 -11.16 12.02 -14.83
C ASN A 2 -12.59 12.26 -14.33
N GLY A 3 -12.83 13.43 -13.73
CA GLY A 3 -14.16 13.84 -13.22
C GLY A 3 -14.72 12.99 -12.07
N ILE A 4 -13.99 11.98 -11.58
CA ILE A 4 -14.48 11.11 -10.50
C ILE A 4 -14.65 11.90 -9.20
N ASN A 5 -15.79 11.74 -8.53
CA ASN A 5 -16.00 12.34 -7.21
C ASN A 5 -15.15 11.64 -6.14
N LEU A 6 -14.07 12.28 -5.72
CA LEU A 6 -13.15 11.81 -4.68
C LEU A 6 -13.78 11.78 -3.29
N GLU A 7 -14.86 12.53 -3.06
CA GLU A 7 -15.59 12.49 -1.79
C GLU A 7 -16.47 11.23 -1.69
N LEU A 8 -16.93 10.69 -2.82
CA LEU A 8 -17.72 9.46 -2.88
C LEU A 8 -16.82 8.21 -2.98
N PHE A 9 -15.89 8.20 -3.94
CA PHE A 9 -15.06 7.03 -4.26
C PHE A 9 -13.77 7.04 -3.45
N GLN A 10 -13.90 6.67 -2.17
CA GLN A 10 -12.80 6.62 -1.20
C GLN A 10 -12.21 5.21 -1.08
N PHE A 11 -10.97 5.03 -1.53
CA PHE A 11 -10.20 3.79 -1.47
C PHE A 11 -8.69 4.06 -1.56
N GLU A 12 -7.87 3.01 -1.45
CA GLU A 12 -6.43 3.13 -1.67
C GLU A 12 -6.10 3.38 -3.15
N PHE A 13 -5.69 4.59 -3.45
CA PHE A 13 -5.36 5.03 -4.80
C PHE A 13 -4.07 4.40 -5.36
N ASP A 14 -3.19 3.81 -4.53
CA ASP A 14 -2.05 3.01 -5.01
C ASP A 14 -2.47 1.58 -5.45
N LEU A 15 -3.74 1.19 -5.34
CA LEU A 15 -4.21 -0.13 -5.77
C LEU A 15 -4.29 -0.26 -7.28
N THR A 16 -4.24 -1.52 -7.72
CA THR A 16 -4.53 -1.92 -9.10
C THR A 16 -6.00 -1.72 -9.46
N TRP A 17 -6.93 -2.06 -8.56
CA TRP A 17 -8.35 -2.04 -8.86
C TRP A 17 -9.22 -1.97 -7.59
N MET A 18 -10.37 -1.30 -7.71
CA MET A 18 -11.42 -1.21 -6.69
C MET A 18 -12.78 -1.08 -7.38
N SER A 19 -13.80 -1.74 -6.83
CA SER A 19 -15.20 -1.65 -7.24
C SER A 19 -16.10 -1.26 -6.08
N PHE A 20 -17.20 -0.61 -6.42
CA PHE A 20 -18.22 -0.15 -5.48
C PHE A 20 -19.57 -0.67 -5.96
N PHE A 21 -20.32 -1.30 -5.06
CA PHE A 21 -21.70 -1.70 -5.30
C PHE A 21 -22.60 -0.70 -4.60
N MET A 22 -23.45 -0.01 -5.34
CA MET A 22 -24.27 1.10 -4.83
C MET A 22 -25.62 1.17 -5.55
N ASP A 23 -26.57 1.91 -4.97
CA ASP A 23 -27.82 2.26 -5.64
C ASP A 23 -27.74 3.58 -6.42
N ALA A 24 -28.86 3.97 -7.03
CA ALA A 24 -29.00 5.18 -7.83
C ALA A 24 -28.80 6.47 -7.00
N GLU A 25 -28.93 6.40 -5.68
CA GLU A 25 -28.70 7.54 -4.77
C GLU A 25 -27.24 7.55 -4.22
N HIS A 26 -26.34 6.79 -4.84
CA HIS A 26 -24.93 6.65 -4.46
C HIS A 26 -24.69 6.04 -3.07
N ARG A 27 -25.67 5.37 -2.47
CA ARG A 27 -25.52 4.71 -1.18
C ARG A 27 -24.87 3.35 -1.40
N ILE A 28 -23.82 3.07 -0.63
CA ILE A 28 -22.94 1.92 -0.87
C ILE A 28 -23.48 0.68 -0.15
N TYR A 29 -23.59 -0.45 -0.85
CA TYR A 29 -23.85 -1.77 -0.25
C TYR A 29 -22.59 -2.42 0.31
N THR A 30 -21.51 -2.36 -0.48
CA THR A 30 -20.19 -2.92 -0.19
C THR A 30 -19.15 -2.40 -1.19
N ARG A 31 -17.88 -2.42 -0.81
CA ARG A 31 -16.74 -2.26 -1.73
C ARG A 31 -16.16 -3.62 -2.09
N TYR A 32 -15.34 -3.72 -3.12
CA TYR A 32 -14.58 -4.94 -3.40
C TYR A 32 -13.30 -4.64 -4.20
N GLY A 33 -12.20 -5.20 -3.73
CA GLY A 33 -10.86 -4.98 -4.26
C GLY A 33 -9.82 -5.03 -3.15
N GLY A 34 -8.64 -4.49 -3.41
CA GLY A 34 -7.54 -4.51 -2.46
C GLY A 34 -6.49 -5.58 -2.77
N ARG A 35 -5.45 -5.56 -1.96
CA ARG A 35 -4.29 -6.46 -2.06
C ARG A 35 -3.60 -6.59 -0.70
N ASP A 36 -2.76 -7.59 -0.58
CA ASP A 36 -1.68 -7.61 0.39
C ASP A 36 -0.33 -7.25 -0.27
N ASP A 37 0.72 -7.30 0.54
CA ASP A 37 2.09 -7.00 0.12
C ASP A 37 2.65 -8.04 -0.87
N SER A 38 2.05 -9.23 -1.00
CA SER A 38 2.57 -10.33 -1.81
C SER A 38 2.26 -10.17 -3.30
N SER A 39 1.07 -9.70 -3.66
CA SER A 39 0.64 -9.61 -5.07
C SER A 39 -0.42 -8.52 -5.28
N PRO A 40 -0.39 -7.78 -6.42
CA PRO A 40 -1.47 -6.86 -6.79
C PRO A 40 -2.84 -7.53 -6.93
N GLU A 41 -2.89 -8.85 -7.12
CA GLU A 41 -4.11 -9.63 -7.35
C GLU A 41 -4.48 -10.55 -6.18
N SER A 42 -3.74 -10.47 -5.06
CA SER A 42 -3.91 -11.34 -3.86
C SER A 42 -5.35 -11.44 -3.35
N HIS A 43 -6.19 -10.43 -3.59
CA HIS A 43 -7.60 -10.41 -3.19
C HIS A 43 -8.55 -10.22 -4.39
N LEU A 44 -8.06 -10.36 -5.62
CA LEU A 44 -8.84 -10.23 -6.84
C LEU A 44 -9.15 -11.63 -7.40
N ASN A 45 -10.20 -12.24 -6.86
CA ASN A 45 -10.65 -13.58 -7.26
C ASN A 45 -12.07 -13.55 -7.85
N ARG A 46 -12.29 -14.28 -8.94
CA ARG A 46 -13.61 -14.37 -9.61
C ARG A 46 -14.72 -14.88 -8.69
N ASN A 47 -14.45 -15.90 -7.87
CA ASN A 47 -15.42 -16.50 -6.96
C ASN A 47 -15.82 -15.53 -5.84
N SER A 48 -14.86 -14.83 -5.24
CA SER A 48 -15.16 -13.80 -4.23
C SER A 48 -15.88 -12.60 -4.81
N LEU A 49 -15.55 -12.20 -6.05
CA LEU A 49 -16.30 -11.14 -6.74
C LEU A 49 -17.75 -11.57 -6.97
N LEU A 50 -17.99 -12.78 -7.50
CA LEU A 50 -19.34 -13.31 -7.72
C LEU A 50 -20.13 -13.40 -6.41
N ALA A 51 -19.50 -13.87 -5.32
CA ALA A 51 -20.14 -13.92 -4.00
C ALA A 51 -20.50 -12.53 -3.47
N THR A 52 -19.63 -11.53 -3.70
CA THR A 52 -19.89 -10.13 -3.34
C THR A 52 -21.05 -9.55 -4.16
N MET A 53 -21.07 -9.79 -5.47
CA MET A 53 -22.16 -9.35 -6.35
C MET A 53 -23.51 -9.92 -5.93
N ARG A 54 -23.57 -11.23 -5.59
CA ARG A 54 -24.78 -11.87 -5.07
C ARG A 54 -25.24 -11.26 -3.76
N SER A 55 -24.29 -10.96 -2.86
CA SER A 55 -24.59 -10.31 -1.58
C SER A 55 -25.13 -8.89 -1.78
N ALA A 56 -24.51 -8.11 -2.67
CA ALA A 56 -24.99 -6.78 -3.03
C ALA A 56 -26.41 -6.82 -3.62
N LEU A 57 -26.70 -7.78 -4.50
CA LEU A 57 -28.05 -7.95 -5.06
C LEU A 57 -29.08 -8.33 -3.99
N ALA A 58 -28.72 -9.19 -3.04
CA ALA A 58 -29.61 -9.55 -1.94
C ALA A 58 -29.92 -8.35 -1.03
N LEU A 59 -28.90 -7.53 -0.72
CA LEU A 59 -29.07 -6.29 0.04
C LEU A 59 -29.90 -5.26 -0.72
N HIS A 60 -29.71 -5.14 -2.04
CA HIS A 60 -30.46 -4.22 -2.88
C HIS A 60 -31.97 -4.52 -2.86
N LYS A 61 -32.36 -5.80 -2.93
CA LYS A 61 -33.78 -6.22 -2.88
C LYS A 61 -34.52 -5.75 -1.63
N VAL A 62 -33.82 -5.62 -0.51
CA VAL A 62 -34.37 -5.16 0.78
C VAL A 62 -33.91 -3.75 1.14
N GLN A 63 -33.26 -3.05 0.21
CA GLN A 63 -32.73 -1.69 0.37
C GLN A 63 -31.79 -1.52 1.60
N ASP A 64 -31.03 -2.58 1.95
CA ASP A 64 -30.11 -2.57 3.10
C ASP A 64 -28.70 -2.06 2.71
N VAL A 65 -28.61 -0.75 2.50
CA VAL A 65 -27.35 -0.03 2.27
C VAL A 65 -26.50 0.09 3.54
N LEU A 66 -25.21 0.38 3.41
CA LEU A 66 -24.36 0.70 4.56
C LEU A 66 -24.78 2.05 5.17
N LYS A 67 -25.10 2.04 6.47
CA LYS A 67 -25.56 3.21 7.24
C LYS A 67 -24.50 3.79 8.17
N SER A 68 -23.26 3.30 8.11
CA SER A 68 -22.16 3.75 8.97
C SER A 68 -21.89 5.24 8.77
N ARG A 69 -21.54 5.94 9.85
CA ARG A 69 -21.07 7.34 9.83
C ARG A 69 -19.80 7.54 9.01
N LEU A 70 -19.10 6.45 8.70
CA LEU A 70 -17.91 6.47 7.87
C LEU A 70 -18.24 6.55 6.38
N GLU A 71 -19.47 6.27 5.97
CA GLU A 71 -19.85 6.27 4.55
C GLU A 71 -20.07 7.68 4.01
N PRO A 72 -19.50 8.00 2.84
CA PRO A 72 -19.72 9.29 2.21
C PRO A 72 -21.15 9.40 1.67
N THR A 73 -21.70 10.62 1.71
CA THR A 73 -23.05 10.91 1.18
C THR A 73 -23.04 11.31 -0.30
N GLY A 74 -21.86 11.52 -0.89
CA GLY A 74 -21.70 11.98 -2.28
C GLY A 74 -22.24 13.37 -2.59
N ARG A 75 -22.75 14.10 -1.58
CA ARG A 75 -23.36 15.44 -1.74
C ARG A 75 -22.35 16.51 -2.15
N THR A 76 -21.12 16.41 -1.65
CA THR A 76 -20.01 17.24 -2.08
C THR A 76 -19.28 16.56 -3.23
N VAL A 77 -18.90 17.34 -4.24
CA VAL A 77 -18.13 16.85 -5.37
C VAL A 77 -16.76 17.49 -5.36
N ARG A 78 -15.74 16.65 -5.29
CA ARG A 78 -14.35 17.06 -5.49
C ARG A 78 -13.69 16.15 -6.52
N THR A 79 -13.17 16.72 -7.60
CA THR A 79 -12.55 15.93 -8.68
C THR A 79 -11.02 15.98 -8.61
N PRO A 80 -10.30 15.02 -9.22
CA PRO A 80 -8.84 15.06 -9.28
C PRO A 80 -8.27 16.34 -9.88
N GLU A 81 -8.92 16.86 -10.93
CA GLU A 81 -8.49 18.06 -11.66
C GLU A 81 -8.45 19.32 -10.78
N GLN A 82 -9.20 19.33 -9.68
CA GLN A 82 -9.21 20.43 -8.71
C GLN A 82 -7.99 20.41 -7.77
N ILE A 83 -7.22 19.30 -7.72
CA ILE A 83 -5.98 19.25 -6.93
C ILE A 83 -4.93 20.13 -7.65
N PRO A 84 -4.34 21.17 -7.01
CA PRO A 84 -3.49 22.14 -7.71
C PRO A 84 -2.30 21.52 -8.46
N THR A 85 -1.65 20.52 -7.86
CA THR A 85 -0.54 19.77 -8.46
C THR A 85 -0.99 18.83 -9.58
N MET A 86 -2.21 18.27 -9.51
CA MET A 86 -2.81 17.53 -10.63
C MET A 86 -3.07 18.47 -11.80
N ARG A 87 -3.71 19.62 -11.55
CA ARG A 87 -4.00 20.63 -12.58
C ARG A 87 -2.71 21.07 -13.29
N ALA A 88 -1.67 21.39 -12.53
CA ALA A 88 -0.37 21.77 -13.08
C ALA A 88 0.29 20.65 -13.90
N MET A 89 0.16 19.40 -13.46
CA MET A 89 0.66 18.25 -14.21
C MET A 89 -0.12 18.03 -15.52
N LEU A 90 -1.45 18.10 -15.47
CA LEU A 90 -2.32 17.96 -16.65
C LEU A 90 -2.09 19.07 -17.68
N ALA A 91 -1.77 20.29 -17.25
CA ALA A 91 -1.43 21.38 -18.18
C ALA A 91 -0.24 21.03 -19.09
N LYS A 92 0.74 20.27 -18.57
CA LYS A 92 1.96 19.87 -19.30
C LYS A 92 1.81 18.58 -20.11
N ARG A 93 0.88 17.69 -19.74
CA ARG A 93 0.70 16.39 -20.42
C ARG A 93 -0.10 16.57 -21.72
N LYS A 94 0.31 15.87 -22.80
CA LYS A 94 -0.52 15.74 -24.01
C LYS A 94 -1.79 14.92 -23.74
N ASN A 95 -1.63 13.76 -23.09
CA ASN A 95 -2.74 12.95 -22.61
C ASN A 95 -3.30 13.51 -21.30
N LYS A 96 -4.63 13.71 -21.23
CA LYS A 96 -5.32 14.22 -20.03
C LYS A 96 -5.90 13.13 -19.13
N CYS A 97 -5.69 11.85 -19.44
CA CYS A 97 -6.12 10.73 -18.59
C CYS A 97 -5.45 10.78 -17.21
N ILE A 98 -6.24 10.51 -16.17
CA ILE A 98 -5.80 10.45 -14.77
C ILE A 98 -5.95 9.02 -14.25
N HIS A 99 -4.85 8.44 -13.75
CA HIS A 99 -4.86 7.14 -13.09
C HIS A 99 -5.11 7.29 -11.58
N CYS A 100 -5.50 6.21 -10.88
CA CYS A 100 -5.75 6.23 -9.44
C CYS A 100 -4.55 6.78 -8.65
N HIS A 101 -3.36 6.24 -8.87
CA HIS A 101 -2.16 6.66 -8.14
C HIS A 101 -1.78 8.12 -8.41
N ASP A 102 -2.06 8.65 -9.62
CA ASP A 102 -1.84 10.08 -9.92
C ASP A 102 -2.58 10.97 -8.89
N VAL A 103 -3.79 10.57 -8.43
CA VAL A 103 -4.59 11.32 -7.44
C VAL A 103 -3.84 11.42 -6.10
N LYS A 104 -3.34 10.29 -5.59
CA LYS A 104 -2.61 10.25 -4.31
C LYS A 104 -1.27 10.97 -4.42
N VAL A 105 -0.54 10.73 -5.51
CA VAL A 105 0.74 11.41 -5.79
C VAL A 105 0.54 12.92 -5.86
N ALA A 106 -0.46 13.40 -6.61
CA ALA A 106 -0.78 14.82 -6.66
C ALA A 106 -1.16 15.38 -5.29
N SER A 107 -2.03 14.69 -4.55
CA SER A 107 -2.46 15.13 -3.21
C SER A 107 -1.28 15.26 -2.24
N LEU A 108 -0.39 14.27 -2.19
CA LEU A 108 0.81 14.32 -1.35
C LEU A 108 1.80 15.38 -1.80
N ARG A 109 1.98 15.58 -3.12
CA ARG A 109 2.81 16.68 -3.64
C ARG A 109 2.22 18.04 -3.27
N HIS A 110 0.90 18.19 -3.26
CA HIS A 110 0.25 19.43 -2.84
C HIS A 110 0.54 19.73 -1.36
N LEU A 111 0.41 18.73 -0.48
CA LEU A 111 0.80 18.84 0.92
C LEU A 111 2.30 19.15 1.10
N ARG A 112 3.16 18.55 0.27
CA ARG A 112 4.61 18.84 0.26
C ARG A 112 4.89 20.30 -0.06
N ASN A 113 4.21 20.85 -1.07
CA ASN A 113 4.37 22.26 -1.47
C ASN A 113 3.88 23.24 -0.40
N GLN A 114 3.13 22.75 0.61
CA GLN A 114 2.65 23.51 1.76
C GLN A 114 3.42 23.16 3.04
N ASP A 115 4.50 22.37 2.97
CA ASP A 115 5.24 21.85 4.12
C ASP A 115 4.42 21.01 5.13
N LYS A 116 3.26 20.51 4.68
CA LYS A 116 2.32 19.69 5.47
C LYS A 116 2.53 18.20 5.29
N LEU A 117 3.34 17.77 4.32
CA LEU A 117 3.61 16.35 4.08
C LEU A 117 4.31 15.72 5.29
N ARG A 118 3.84 14.54 5.70
CA ARG A 118 4.53 13.67 6.66
C ARG A 118 4.68 12.29 6.05
N ARG A 119 5.82 11.62 6.28
CA ARG A 119 6.14 10.32 5.66
C ARG A 119 5.07 9.26 5.90
N HIS A 120 4.41 9.27 7.05
CA HIS A 120 3.38 8.28 7.36
C HIS A 120 2.11 8.40 6.51
N MET A 121 1.88 9.53 5.83
CA MET A 121 0.69 9.78 5.01
C MET A 121 0.59 8.88 3.76
N VAL A 122 1.64 8.13 3.42
CA VAL A 122 1.59 7.10 2.36
C VAL A 122 0.88 5.82 2.83
N PHE A 123 0.79 5.58 4.14
CA PHE A 123 0.16 4.40 4.73
C PHE A 123 -1.34 4.63 4.95
N THR A 124 -2.07 4.69 3.85
CA THR A 124 -3.53 4.76 3.82
C THR A 124 -4.14 3.37 3.63
N TYR A 125 -5.41 3.24 4.04
CA TYR A 125 -6.23 2.02 3.97
C TYR A 125 -5.47 0.76 4.40
N PRO A 126 -5.12 0.64 5.69
CA PRO A 126 -4.55 -0.58 6.22
C PRO A 126 -5.45 -1.79 5.93
N THR A 127 -4.87 -2.97 5.84
CA THR A 127 -5.60 -4.21 5.55
C THR A 127 -5.73 -5.07 6.80
N ALA A 128 -6.47 -6.18 6.70
CA ALA A 128 -6.53 -7.19 7.76
C ALA A 128 -5.12 -7.69 8.19
N ALA A 129 -4.15 -7.68 7.28
CA ALA A 129 -2.78 -8.10 7.57
C ALA A 129 -2.10 -7.19 8.61
N ASN A 130 -2.43 -5.89 8.66
CA ASN A 130 -1.95 -4.97 9.69
C ASN A 130 -2.42 -5.37 11.10
N LEU A 131 -3.56 -6.06 11.21
CA LEU A 131 -4.08 -6.58 12.47
C LEU A 131 -3.49 -7.96 12.82
N GLY A 132 -2.76 -8.58 11.89
CA GLY A 132 -2.29 -9.96 11.98
C GLY A 132 -3.27 -11.00 11.44
N ILE A 133 -4.29 -10.58 10.68
CA ILE A 133 -5.33 -11.46 10.15
C ILE A 133 -5.02 -11.79 8.69
N THR A 134 -5.14 -13.07 8.33
CA THR A 134 -5.20 -13.54 6.95
C THR A 134 -6.59 -14.08 6.69
N VAL A 135 -7.25 -13.59 5.64
CA VAL A 135 -8.61 -14.02 5.29
C VAL A 135 -8.61 -15.12 4.23
N ALA A 136 -9.75 -15.78 4.06
CA ALA A 136 -9.95 -16.72 2.97
C ALA A 136 -10.04 -15.98 1.62
N PRO A 137 -9.45 -16.53 0.54
CA PRO A 137 -9.39 -15.85 -0.76
C PRO A 137 -10.75 -15.73 -1.44
N ASP A 138 -11.67 -16.66 -1.18
CA ASP A 138 -13.02 -16.75 -1.75
C ASP A 138 -14.09 -16.09 -0.87
N ARG A 139 -13.87 -16.03 0.45
CA ARG A 139 -14.74 -15.37 1.42
C ARG A 139 -13.93 -14.41 2.29
N GLN A 140 -13.80 -13.18 1.81
CA GLN A 140 -12.88 -12.17 2.36
C GLN A 140 -13.18 -11.68 3.78
N SER A 141 -14.35 -11.97 4.33
CA SER A 141 -14.70 -11.74 5.73
C SER A 141 -14.32 -12.89 6.67
N MET A 142 -13.99 -14.08 6.14
CA MET A 142 -13.67 -15.27 6.93
C MET A 142 -12.18 -15.34 7.23
N ILE A 143 -11.84 -15.57 8.50
CA ILE A 143 -10.46 -15.62 8.99
C ILE A 143 -9.87 -17.01 8.74
N ARG A 144 -8.84 -17.05 7.89
CA ARG A 144 -8.06 -18.26 7.58
C ARG A 144 -6.95 -18.49 8.60
N ALA A 145 -6.29 -17.43 9.05
CA ALA A 145 -5.21 -17.50 10.02
C ALA A 145 -5.08 -16.19 10.82
N VAL A 146 -4.54 -16.31 12.02
CA VAL A 146 -4.17 -15.19 12.89
C VAL A 146 -2.73 -15.37 13.31
N LYS A 147 -1.90 -14.35 13.08
CA LYS A 147 -0.47 -14.38 13.43
C LYS A 147 -0.31 -14.20 14.95
N PRO A 148 0.45 -15.07 15.65
CA PRO A 148 0.72 -14.92 17.08
C PRO A 148 1.36 -13.57 17.42
N GLY A 149 1.05 -13.03 18.60
CA GLY A 149 1.62 -11.77 19.10
C GLY A 149 1.11 -10.51 18.39
N THR A 150 0.08 -10.60 17.55
CA THR A 150 -0.54 -9.45 16.88
C THR A 150 -1.76 -8.91 17.64
N PRO A 151 -2.25 -7.69 17.33
CA PRO A 151 -3.46 -7.15 17.96
C PRO A 151 -4.66 -8.10 17.89
N ALA A 152 -4.90 -8.74 16.74
CA ALA A 152 -6.00 -9.69 16.59
C ALA A 152 -5.83 -10.93 17.49
N ALA A 153 -4.62 -11.49 17.58
CA ALA A 153 -4.35 -12.64 18.46
C ALA A 153 -4.59 -12.30 19.93
N ARG A 154 -4.10 -11.14 20.39
CA ARG A 154 -4.31 -10.67 21.77
C ARG A 154 -5.78 -10.42 22.10
N ALA A 155 -6.56 -9.97 21.12
CA ALA A 155 -7.99 -9.76 21.25
C ALA A 155 -8.82 -11.06 21.18
N GLY A 156 -8.19 -12.23 21.01
CA GLY A 156 -8.88 -13.52 20.98
C GLY A 156 -9.59 -13.85 19.66
N VAL A 157 -9.19 -13.19 18.57
CA VAL A 157 -9.61 -13.54 17.20
C VAL A 157 -9.02 -14.90 16.82
N ARG A 158 -9.82 -15.77 16.18
CA ARG A 158 -9.44 -17.15 15.86
C ARG A 158 -9.67 -17.48 14.39
N ARG A 159 -8.98 -18.52 13.91
CA ARG A 159 -9.30 -19.15 12.62
C ARG A 159 -10.75 -19.65 12.64
N GLY A 160 -11.45 -19.47 11.53
CA GLY A 160 -12.86 -19.85 11.37
C GLY A 160 -13.85 -18.76 11.77
N ASP A 161 -13.41 -17.72 12.47
CA ASP A 161 -14.25 -16.54 12.71
C ASP A 161 -14.60 -15.84 11.40
N THR A 162 -15.79 -15.26 11.32
CA THR A 162 -16.16 -14.35 10.24
C THR A 162 -16.33 -12.94 10.80
N ILE A 163 -15.62 -11.95 10.27
CA ILE A 163 -15.82 -10.54 10.63
C ILE A 163 -17.14 -10.10 10.00
N ILE A 164 -18.14 -9.80 10.81
CA ILE A 164 -19.46 -9.35 10.33
C ILE A 164 -19.63 -7.83 10.46
N ARG A 165 -18.94 -7.21 11.43
CA ARG A 165 -18.97 -5.76 11.65
C ARG A 165 -17.63 -5.26 12.17
N ALA A 166 -17.26 -4.04 11.80
CA ALA A 166 -16.14 -3.30 12.35
C ALA A 166 -16.60 -1.88 12.66
N GLU A 167 -16.51 -1.46 13.92
CA GLU A 167 -17.24 -0.29 14.42
C GLU A 167 -18.72 -0.35 14.03
N ASP A 168 -19.30 0.71 13.46
CA ASP A 168 -20.68 0.77 12.96
C ASP A 168 -20.84 0.28 11.50
N HIS A 169 -19.83 -0.40 10.96
CA HIS A 169 -19.73 -0.75 9.54
C HIS A 169 -19.86 -2.25 9.30
N ARG A 170 -20.82 -2.67 8.47
CA ARG A 170 -20.97 -4.08 8.06
C ARG A 170 -19.80 -4.47 7.15
N VAL A 171 -19.18 -5.61 7.43
CA VAL A 171 -18.02 -6.11 6.68
C VAL A 171 -18.42 -7.31 5.83
N LEU A 172 -18.42 -7.14 4.50
CA LEU A 172 -18.55 -8.26 3.55
C LEU A 172 -17.22 -8.61 2.89
N THR A 173 -16.38 -7.60 2.70
CA THR A 173 -15.11 -7.70 1.97
C THR A 173 -13.95 -7.04 2.71
N LEU A 174 -12.73 -7.25 2.21
CA LEU A 174 -11.56 -6.50 2.70
C LEU A 174 -11.65 -5.01 2.40
N GLY A 175 -12.36 -4.61 1.34
CA GLY A 175 -12.57 -3.20 0.99
C GLY A 175 -13.36 -2.47 2.06
N ASP A 176 -14.38 -3.12 2.63
CA ASP A 176 -15.18 -2.57 3.74
C ASP A 176 -14.33 -2.41 4.99
N LEU A 177 -13.63 -3.48 5.39
CA LEU A 177 -12.74 -3.43 6.55
C LEU A 177 -11.66 -2.35 6.39
N SER A 178 -11.03 -2.27 5.21
CA SER A 178 -9.99 -1.26 4.95
C SER A 178 -10.53 0.17 5.05
N ARG A 179 -11.81 0.40 4.73
CA ARG A 179 -12.46 1.70 4.87
C ARG A 179 -12.64 2.11 6.34
N VAL A 180 -12.90 1.16 7.23
CA VAL A 180 -12.95 1.38 8.69
C VAL A 180 -11.55 1.61 9.24
N LEU A 181 -10.59 0.76 8.84
CA LEU A 181 -9.19 0.87 9.25
C LEU A 181 -8.58 2.21 8.85
N GLU A 182 -8.94 2.75 7.68
CA GLU A 182 -8.50 4.08 7.25
C GLU A 182 -8.97 5.21 8.18
N LYS A 183 -10.07 5.04 8.90
CA LYS A 183 -10.56 6.04 9.88
C LYS A 183 -10.17 5.71 11.32
N THR A 184 -9.45 4.62 11.52
CA THR A 184 -8.96 4.22 12.83
C THR A 184 -7.67 4.98 13.15
N ALA A 185 -7.60 5.51 14.38
CA ALA A 185 -6.47 6.28 14.89
C ALA A 185 -5.18 5.45 15.00
N ASP A 186 -4.03 6.13 15.04
CA ASP A 186 -2.71 5.51 15.22
C ASP A 186 -1.91 6.27 16.30
N PRO A 187 -1.71 5.69 17.52
CA PRO A 187 -2.31 4.44 18.02
C PRO A 187 -3.84 4.55 18.20
N GLY A 188 -4.52 3.43 18.41
CA GLY A 188 -5.98 3.46 18.53
C GLY A 188 -6.60 2.17 19.03
N ARG A 189 -7.94 2.12 19.01
CA ARG A 189 -8.74 0.94 19.30
C ARG A 189 -9.67 0.65 18.14
N LEU A 190 -9.96 -0.64 17.94
CA LEU A 190 -10.91 -1.12 16.93
C LEU A 190 -11.85 -2.15 17.55
N SER A 191 -13.14 -1.91 17.45
CA SER A 191 -14.20 -2.85 17.83
C SER A 191 -14.59 -3.68 16.61
N LEU A 192 -14.56 -4.99 16.75
CA LEU A 192 -15.04 -5.96 15.77
C LEU A 192 -16.20 -6.75 16.35
N GLU A 193 -17.11 -7.16 15.48
CA GLU A 193 -18.09 -8.18 15.78
C GLU A 193 -17.81 -9.38 14.89
N LEU A 194 -17.59 -10.53 15.52
CA LEU A 194 -17.23 -11.78 14.86
C LEU A 194 -18.39 -12.75 14.94
N LYS A 195 -18.60 -13.57 13.91
CA LYS A 195 -19.44 -14.76 13.97
C LYS A 195 -18.55 -15.98 14.18
N ARG A 196 -18.75 -16.69 15.30
CA ARG A 196 -18.06 -17.95 15.64
C ARG A 196 -19.08 -18.99 16.06
N ASN A 197 -19.10 -20.14 15.40
CA ASN A 197 -20.05 -21.23 15.66
C ASN A 197 -21.52 -20.74 15.71
N GLY A 198 -21.88 -19.85 14.78
CA GLY A 198 -23.24 -19.29 14.68
C GLY A 198 -23.52 -18.10 15.59
N ARG A 199 -22.70 -17.84 16.63
CA ARG A 199 -22.93 -16.78 17.62
C ARG A 199 -22.12 -15.52 17.30
N ALA A 200 -22.68 -14.35 17.59
CA ALA A 200 -21.96 -13.08 17.54
C ALA A 200 -21.06 -12.93 18.77
N ILE A 201 -19.81 -12.52 18.56
CA ILE A 201 -18.80 -12.31 19.59
C ILE A 201 -18.21 -10.91 19.39
N PRO A 202 -18.44 -9.98 20.33
CA PRO A 202 -17.77 -8.68 20.31
C PRO A 202 -16.30 -8.86 20.71
N VAL A 203 -15.41 -8.19 19.98
CA VAL A 203 -13.97 -8.20 20.23
C VAL A 203 -13.42 -6.79 20.11
N ARG A 204 -12.51 -6.41 20.99
CA ARG A 204 -11.84 -5.10 20.95
C ARG A 204 -10.33 -5.30 20.81
N LEU A 205 -9.74 -4.64 19.81
CA LEU A 205 -8.31 -4.65 19.52
C LEU A 205 -7.69 -3.35 20.01
N ASP A 206 -6.58 -3.45 20.75
CA ASP A 206 -5.67 -2.32 21.00
C ASP A 206 -4.57 -2.30 19.92
N LEU A 207 -4.50 -1.20 19.19
CA LEU A 207 -3.60 -0.99 18.07
C LEU A 207 -2.43 -0.10 18.50
N PRO A 208 -1.18 -0.61 18.47
CA PRO A 208 -0.01 0.15 18.92
C PRO A 208 0.36 1.26 17.94
N ALA A 209 1.21 2.20 18.38
CA ALA A 209 1.69 3.25 17.50
C ALA A 209 2.45 2.67 16.29
N GLY A 210 2.17 3.19 15.10
CA GLY A 210 2.73 2.73 13.83
C GLY A 210 2.06 1.50 13.23
N TRP A 211 0.92 1.01 13.78
CA TRP A 211 0.26 -0.21 13.29
C TRP A 211 -0.17 -0.14 11.81
N ARG A 212 -0.34 1.07 11.27
CA ARG A 212 -0.68 1.31 9.86
C ARG A 212 0.41 0.90 8.89
N LYS A 213 1.67 0.85 9.32
CA LYS A 213 2.81 0.51 8.46
C LYS A 213 2.74 -0.97 8.05
N SER A 214 2.63 -1.25 6.75
CA SER A 214 2.67 -2.62 6.23
C SER A 214 4.09 -3.20 6.28
N THR A 215 4.21 -4.52 6.09
CA THR A 215 5.50 -5.22 6.18
C THR A 215 6.39 -4.88 4.98
N ASP A 216 5.79 -4.78 3.80
CA ASP A 216 6.44 -4.35 2.58
C ASP A 216 5.59 -3.32 1.81
N PRO A 217 5.79 -2.02 2.07
CA PRO A 217 5.07 -0.96 1.38
C PRO A 217 5.63 -0.66 -0.02
N SER A 218 6.63 -1.39 -0.51
CA SER A 218 7.37 -1.03 -1.74
C SER A 218 6.55 -1.07 -3.03
N TRP A 219 5.32 -1.59 -2.97
CA TRP A 219 4.37 -1.54 -4.07
C TRP A 219 3.63 -0.20 -4.20
N ARG A 220 3.67 0.65 -3.17
CA ARG A 220 3.00 1.95 -3.14
C ARG A 220 3.74 2.94 -4.02
N GLU A 221 3.12 3.33 -5.12
CA GLU A 221 3.70 4.30 -6.05
C GLU A 221 3.97 5.64 -5.35
N SER A 222 3.07 6.06 -4.46
CA SER A 222 3.19 7.29 -3.67
C SER A 222 4.46 7.44 -2.81
N LEU A 223 5.25 6.37 -2.59
CA LEU A 223 6.51 6.44 -1.83
C LEU A 223 7.53 7.42 -2.42
N HIS A 224 7.55 7.59 -3.75
CA HIS A 224 8.52 8.50 -4.37
C HIS A 224 8.30 9.98 -4.00
N VAL A 225 7.15 10.31 -3.41
CA VAL A 225 6.83 11.68 -2.98
C VAL A 225 7.44 12.01 -1.62
N VAL A 226 7.62 11.02 -0.74
CA VAL A 226 8.02 11.22 0.66
C VAL A 226 9.53 11.16 0.91
N GLY A 227 10.30 10.69 -0.06
CA GLY A 227 11.76 10.67 0.05
C GLY A 227 12.46 10.28 -1.25
N PRO A 228 13.80 10.33 -1.26
CA PRO A 228 14.57 10.09 -2.46
C PRO A 228 14.70 8.59 -2.79
N GLY A 229 14.57 8.27 -4.07
CA GLY A 229 14.91 6.95 -4.61
C GLY A 229 16.39 6.81 -4.98
N CYS A 230 16.84 5.57 -5.18
CA CYS A 230 18.22 5.30 -5.59
C CYS A 230 18.52 5.68 -7.05
N GLY A 231 17.51 6.06 -7.85
CA GLY A 231 17.71 6.50 -9.24
C GLY A 231 18.20 5.39 -10.19
N LEU A 232 17.93 4.14 -9.85
CA LEU A 232 18.40 2.97 -10.60
C LEU A 232 17.36 1.87 -10.64
N TRP A 233 17.48 1.04 -11.68
CA TRP A 233 16.78 -0.23 -11.81
C TRP A 233 17.78 -1.38 -11.78
N GLY A 234 17.27 -2.55 -11.43
CA GLY A 234 18.04 -3.77 -11.52
C GLY A 234 17.21 -4.99 -11.21
N ARG A 235 17.86 -6.14 -11.24
CA ARG A 235 17.25 -7.44 -10.99
C ARG A 235 18.01 -8.21 -9.93
N ARG A 236 17.28 -9.02 -9.18
CA ARG A 236 17.91 -10.01 -8.29
C ARG A 236 18.71 -10.99 -9.12
N LEU A 237 19.85 -11.42 -8.58
CA LEU A 237 20.59 -12.55 -9.14
C LEU A 237 19.89 -13.87 -8.81
N ASN A 238 19.83 -14.77 -9.79
CA ASN A 238 19.32 -16.12 -9.58
C ASN A 238 20.35 -17.01 -8.86
N ALA A 239 19.96 -18.24 -8.50
CA ALA A 239 20.83 -19.17 -7.75
C ALA A 239 22.14 -19.51 -8.50
N ASN A 240 22.08 -19.69 -9.82
CA ASN A 240 23.25 -20.04 -10.64
C ASN A 240 24.25 -18.88 -10.69
N GLU A 241 23.77 -17.66 -10.91
CA GLU A 241 24.59 -16.45 -10.90
C GLU A 241 25.26 -16.24 -9.53
N ARG A 242 24.51 -16.44 -8.44
CA ARG A 242 25.05 -16.35 -7.07
C ARG A 242 26.15 -17.37 -6.81
N ARG A 243 25.97 -18.63 -7.20
CA ARG A 243 27.01 -19.68 -7.06
C ARG A 243 28.27 -19.33 -7.84
N ARG A 244 28.14 -18.95 -9.11
CA ARG A 244 29.29 -18.55 -9.95
C ARG A 244 30.06 -17.39 -9.34
N LEU A 245 29.36 -16.45 -8.70
CA LEU A 245 29.95 -15.29 -8.06
C LEU A 245 30.34 -15.54 -6.60
N LYS A 246 30.13 -16.75 -6.05
CA LYS A 246 30.38 -17.07 -4.64
C LYS A 246 29.67 -16.09 -3.69
N LEU A 247 28.41 -15.77 -3.99
CA LEU A 247 27.55 -14.90 -3.17
C LEU A 247 26.63 -15.75 -2.30
N ALA A 248 26.49 -15.36 -1.03
CA ALA A 248 25.65 -16.08 -0.08
C ALA A 248 24.16 -16.07 -0.51
N PRO A 249 23.42 -17.18 -0.29
CA PRO A 249 21.97 -17.20 -0.45
C PRO A 249 21.30 -16.28 0.59
N GLY A 250 20.11 -15.76 0.27
CA GLY A 250 19.32 -14.92 1.19
C GLY A 250 19.91 -13.53 1.51
N LYS A 251 21.07 -13.17 0.95
CA LYS A 251 21.66 -11.83 1.05
C LYS A 251 21.35 -10.99 -0.17
N LEU A 252 21.45 -9.66 -0.01
CA LEU A 252 21.27 -8.71 -1.10
C LEU A 252 22.26 -9.02 -2.23
N ALA A 253 21.73 -9.22 -3.43
CA ALA A 253 22.52 -9.33 -4.65
C ALA A 253 21.67 -8.85 -5.82
N LEU A 254 21.73 -7.54 -6.08
CA LEU A 254 20.93 -6.90 -7.10
C LEU A 254 21.83 -6.33 -8.20
N LYS A 255 21.75 -6.91 -9.40
CA LYS A 255 22.49 -6.43 -10.57
C LYS A 255 21.82 -5.20 -11.15
N VAL A 256 22.55 -4.08 -11.19
CA VAL A 256 22.10 -2.83 -11.79
C VAL A 256 21.94 -3.02 -13.30
N THR A 257 20.77 -2.70 -13.83
CA THR A 257 20.46 -2.84 -15.27
C THR A 257 20.20 -1.50 -15.94
N PHE A 258 19.81 -0.47 -15.18
CA PHE A 258 19.52 0.85 -15.71
C PHE A 258 19.74 1.93 -14.64
N ILE A 259 20.16 3.12 -15.05
CA ILE A 259 20.39 4.26 -14.15
C ILE A 259 19.83 5.52 -14.81
N TRP A 260 18.83 6.14 -14.19
CA TRP A 260 18.33 7.46 -14.61
C TRP A 260 18.74 8.57 -13.64
N GLY A 261 19.08 8.23 -12.39
CA GLY A 261 19.47 9.17 -11.35
C GLY A 261 20.85 9.77 -11.60
N PRO A 262 20.98 11.09 -11.76
CA PRO A 262 22.28 11.74 -11.87
C PRO A 262 23.12 11.55 -10.61
N HIS A 263 22.51 11.55 -9.42
CA HIS A 263 23.17 11.30 -8.14
C HIS A 263 23.80 9.90 -8.06
N THR A 264 23.12 8.90 -8.63
CA THR A 264 23.60 7.53 -8.74
C THR A 264 24.85 7.44 -9.61
N ARG A 265 24.83 8.13 -10.76
CA ARG A 265 25.99 8.18 -11.68
C ARG A 265 27.16 8.92 -11.03
N LYS A 266 26.90 10.05 -10.35
CA LYS A 266 27.91 10.83 -9.60
C LYS A 266 28.56 10.01 -8.48
N ALA A 267 27.80 9.12 -7.83
CA ALA A 267 28.33 8.17 -6.85
C ALA A 267 29.25 7.09 -7.47
N GLY A 268 29.39 7.06 -8.80
CA GLY A 268 30.25 6.12 -9.51
C GLY A 268 29.65 4.73 -9.72
N ILE A 269 28.35 4.53 -9.45
CA ILE A 269 27.62 3.28 -9.73
C ILE A 269 27.42 3.15 -11.24
N ARG A 270 27.59 1.94 -11.78
CA ARG A 270 27.53 1.61 -13.21
C ARG A 270 26.55 0.46 -13.46
N VAL A 271 25.99 0.43 -14.67
CA VAL A 271 25.24 -0.74 -15.15
C VAL A 271 26.16 -1.96 -15.10
N GLY A 272 25.64 -3.08 -14.59
CA GLY A 272 26.39 -4.32 -14.37
C GLY A 272 26.96 -4.49 -12.96
N ASP A 273 27.04 -3.43 -12.16
CA ASP A 273 27.39 -3.55 -10.74
C ASP A 273 26.38 -4.41 -9.99
N ILE A 274 26.84 -5.13 -8.97
CA ILE A 274 25.98 -5.91 -8.08
C ILE A 274 25.95 -5.22 -6.74
N ILE A 275 24.81 -4.65 -6.35
CA ILE A 275 24.62 -4.09 -5.02
C ILE A 275 24.49 -5.26 -4.03
N VAL A 276 25.34 -5.26 -3.01
CA VAL A 276 25.38 -6.28 -1.94
C VAL A 276 25.08 -5.72 -0.55
N ARG A 277 25.12 -4.39 -0.39
CA ARG A 277 24.64 -3.70 0.82
C ARG A 277 24.13 -2.30 0.46
N LEU A 278 22.98 -1.92 1.01
CA LEU A 278 22.41 -0.59 0.88
C LEU A 278 22.21 -0.02 2.28
N ASP A 279 22.91 1.07 2.62
CA ASP A 279 22.68 1.79 3.89
C ASP A 279 22.74 0.85 5.11
N GLY A 280 23.79 0.03 5.16
CA GLY A 280 23.98 -1.01 6.18
C GLY A 280 23.17 -2.30 5.99
N GLN A 281 22.12 -2.29 5.15
CA GLN A 281 21.24 -3.45 4.94
C GLN A 281 21.81 -4.44 3.92
N ALA A 282 21.93 -5.71 4.32
CA ALA A 282 22.40 -6.81 3.47
C ALA A 282 21.37 -7.94 3.29
N ARG A 283 20.14 -7.77 3.80
CA ARG A 283 19.04 -8.74 3.57
C ARG A 283 18.66 -8.75 2.09
N ASP A 284 18.20 -9.90 1.57
CA ASP A 284 17.67 -9.94 0.20
C ASP A 284 16.55 -8.91 0.01
N MET A 285 16.54 -8.25 -1.15
CA MET A 285 15.55 -7.24 -1.51
C MET A 285 15.19 -7.32 -2.98
N THR A 286 13.94 -7.01 -3.31
CA THR A 286 13.54 -6.65 -4.67
C THR A 286 14.05 -5.24 -5.02
N ILE A 287 14.02 -4.88 -6.30
CA ILE A 287 14.36 -3.51 -6.75
C ILE A 287 13.43 -2.45 -6.16
N LYS A 288 12.16 -2.80 -5.96
CA LYS A 288 11.18 -1.92 -5.32
C LYS A 288 11.53 -1.69 -3.85
N GLN A 289 11.83 -2.76 -3.12
CA GLN A 289 12.26 -2.68 -1.71
C GLN A 289 13.57 -1.89 -1.56
N LEU A 290 14.53 -2.09 -2.48
CA LEU A 290 15.79 -1.33 -2.51
C LEU A 290 15.53 0.17 -2.66
N ASN A 291 14.63 0.58 -3.56
CA ASN A 291 14.28 2.00 -3.73
C ASN A 291 13.40 2.55 -2.60
N ALA A 292 12.51 1.74 -2.03
CA ALA A 292 11.63 2.14 -0.95
C ALA A 292 12.38 2.41 0.37
N HIS A 293 13.51 1.72 0.60
CA HIS A 293 14.32 1.89 1.81
C HIS A 293 14.73 3.37 2.06
N PRO A 294 15.43 4.06 1.14
CA PRO A 294 15.76 5.47 1.36
C PRO A 294 14.53 6.38 1.31
N MET A 295 13.52 6.09 0.49
CA MET A 295 12.28 6.89 0.45
C MET A 295 11.61 7.01 1.82
N LEU A 296 11.68 5.94 2.62
CA LEU A 296 11.06 5.89 3.95
C LEU A 296 11.98 6.35 5.08
N ASN A 297 13.30 6.29 4.89
CA ASN A 297 14.26 6.44 5.99
C ASN A 297 15.25 7.60 5.82
N LYS A 298 15.26 8.30 4.67
CA LYS A 298 16.22 9.36 4.37
C LYS A 298 15.53 10.65 3.95
N ALA A 299 16.18 11.77 4.24
CA ALA A 299 15.82 13.08 3.73
C ALA A 299 16.47 13.35 2.38
N TRP A 300 15.96 14.35 1.67
CA TRP A 300 16.63 14.90 0.50
C TRP A 300 17.95 15.54 0.93
N GLY A 301 19.02 15.35 0.17
CA GLY A 301 20.38 15.77 0.52
C GLY A 301 21.18 14.78 1.38
N ASP A 302 20.54 13.77 1.98
CA ASP A 302 21.24 12.75 2.76
C ASP A 302 22.24 11.97 1.90
N THR A 303 23.28 11.44 2.53
CA THR A 303 24.26 10.55 1.90
C THR A 303 24.20 9.17 2.52
N ILE A 304 24.11 8.13 1.68
CA ILE A 304 24.11 6.73 2.14
C ILE A 304 25.31 5.96 1.58
N PRO A 305 25.89 5.02 2.35
CA PRO A 305 26.87 4.08 1.83
C PRO A 305 26.19 2.95 1.04
N ILE A 306 26.78 2.58 -0.09
CA ILE A 306 26.36 1.43 -0.90
C ILE A 306 27.59 0.56 -1.16
N VAL A 307 27.50 -0.72 -0.83
CA VAL A 307 28.55 -1.69 -1.15
C VAL A 307 28.15 -2.42 -2.42
N LEU A 308 29.05 -2.34 -3.40
CA LEU A 308 28.92 -2.92 -4.73
C LEU A 308 29.97 -4.02 -4.90
N ARG A 309 29.67 -4.99 -5.76
CA ARG A 309 30.66 -5.90 -6.32
C ARG A 309 30.84 -5.62 -7.81
N ARG A 310 32.07 -5.27 -8.20
CA ARG A 310 32.46 -4.94 -9.58
C ARG A 310 33.73 -5.70 -9.93
N LYS A 311 33.71 -6.45 -11.04
CA LYS A 311 34.83 -7.29 -11.48
C LYS A 311 35.41 -8.16 -10.34
N GLY A 312 34.54 -8.75 -9.53
CA GLY A 312 34.92 -9.63 -8.41
C GLY A 312 35.28 -8.93 -7.10
N ARG A 313 35.63 -7.63 -7.11
CA ARG A 313 36.03 -6.86 -5.92
C ARG A 313 34.84 -6.11 -5.30
N GLU A 314 34.86 -5.97 -3.97
CA GLU A 314 33.91 -5.10 -3.26
C GLU A 314 34.41 -3.66 -3.25
N LEU A 315 33.49 -2.71 -3.45
CA LEU A 315 33.72 -1.28 -3.43
C LEU A 315 32.59 -0.64 -2.60
N THR A 316 32.95 0.26 -1.68
CA THR A 316 31.98 1.11 -1.03
C THR A 316 31.94 2.47 -1.73
N VAL A 317 30.75 2.87 -2.18
CA VAL A 317 30.50 4.21 -2.71
C VAL A 317 29.59 4.98 -1.78
N ARG A 318 29.69 6.31 -1.78
CA ARG A 318 28.79 7.20 -1.06
C ARG A 318 27.88 7.88 -2.07
N MET A 319 26.57 7.69 -1.91
CA MET A 319 25.57 8.29 -2.79
C MET A 319 24.81 9.38 -2.04
N THR A 320 24.99 10.63 -2.47
CA THR A 320 24.28 11.80 -1.96
C THR A 320 23.02 12.03 -2.76
N PHE A 321 21.85 12.04 -2.11
CA PHE A 321 20.58 12.30 -2.76
C PHE A 321 20.43 13.75 -3.21
N PRO A 322 19.58 14.04 -4.22
CA PRO A 322 19.23 15.41 -4.58
C PRO A 322 18.74 16.19 -3.36
N ARG A 323 19.01 17.49 -3.28
CA ARG A 323 18.53 18.37 -2.19
C ARG A 323 17.03 18.63 -2.22
N ARG A 324 16.38 18.35 -3.34
CA ARG A 324 14.93 18.47 -3.55
C ARG A 324 14.42 17.40 -4.52
N PRO A 325 13.13 17.06 -4.48
CA PRO A 325 12.50 16.22 -5.49
C PRO A 325 12.68 16.77 -6.92
N ALA A 326 12.66 15.88 -7.92
CA ALA A 326 12.45 16.27 -9.30
C ALA A 326 10.93 16.48 -9.50
N ASP A 327 10.52 17.65 -9.97
CA ASP A 327 9.11 18.03 -10.14
C ASP A 327 8.51 17.62 -11.49
#